data_AF-A0A397D205-F1
#
_entry.id   AF-A0A397D205-F1
#
_cell.length_a   1.000
_cell.length_b   1.000
_cell.length_c   1.000
_cell.angle_alpha   90.00
_cell.angle_beta   90.00
_cell.angle_gamma   90.00
#
_symmetry.space_group_name_H-M   'P 1'
#
loop_
_entity.id
_entity.type
_entity.pdbx_description
1 polymer ?
#
loop_
_entity_poly.entity_id
_entity_poly.type
_entity_poly.pdbx_seq_one_letter_code
_entity_poly.pdbx_strand_id
1 'polypeptide(L)'
;MSSSSNKQQALNPKNEKLAQAFEALAAYEFQHGGLNTGAGASYSKIAMAIRDVDDEITSGKQAMQYRDIGEKSAAMIDEYFEKGHISKPATKKVPGHDSDTDSDESSSPRQSSHGGHGEVSRYKDRKHKHAKNPKNQDVAEAMEEYADHEFERKAGSGAVYAKIARAVRDTDEEITSGDQAKEDVRGIGDVSASKIDEYLDTGKIQPPDEK
;
A
#
# COMPACT_ATOMS: atom_id res chain seq x y z
N MET A 1 -4.45 34.06 -11.70
CA MET A 1 -4.65 33.41 -13.02
C MET A 1 -4.76 31.93 -12.76
N SER A 2 -5.90 31.36 -13.14
CA SER A 2 -6.36 30.03 -12.75
C SER A 2 -5.42 28.91 -13.20
N SER A 3 -4.92 28.12 -12.25
CA SER A 3 -4.25 26.86 -12.54
C SER A 3 -5.29 25.82 -12.94
N SER A 4 -5.69 25.86 -14.21
CA SER A 4 -6.47 24.80 -14.83
C SER A 4 -5.58 23.58 -14.98
N SER A 5 -5.63 22.67 -14.01
CA SER A 5 -5.05 21.33 -14.11
C SER A 5 -5.57 20.68 -15.40
N ASN A 6 -4.67 20.47 -16.35
CA ASN A 6 -4.93 19.82 -17.63
C ASN A 6 -5.39 18.37 -17.38
N LYS A 7 -6.69 18.16 -17.14
CA LYS A 7 -7.28 16.82 -17.05
C LYS A 7 -7.30 16.26 -18.47
N GLN A 8 -6.36 15.37 -18.76
CA GLN A 8 -6.36 14.62 -20.02
C GLN A 8 -7.72 13.95 -20.20
N GLN A 9 -8.38 14.23 -21.32
CA GLN A 9 -9.58 13.52 -21.75
C GLN A 9 -9.21 12.07 -22.09
N ALA A 10 -10.15 11.15 -21.93
CA ALA A 10 -9.98 9.78 -22.40
C ALA A 10 -9.77 9.75 -23.92
N LEU A 11 -8.86 8.88 -24.39
CA LEU A 11 -8.64 8.63 -25.82
C LEU A 11 -9.95 8.20 -26.50
N ASN A 12 -10.72 7.35 -25.83
CA ASN A 12 -12.09 7.06 -26.20
C ASN A 12 -13.09 7.89 -25.36
N PRO A 13 -13.91 8.76 -25.96
CA PRO A 13 -14.84 9.62 -25.22
C PRO A 13 -15.93 8.84 -24.46
N LYS A 14 -16.21 7.57 -24.85
CA LYS A 14 -17.17 6.72 -24.12
C LYS A 14 -16.62 6.26 -22.77
N ASN A 15 -15.30 6.18 -22.63
CA ASN A 15 -14.62 5.81 -21.39
C ASN A 15 -14.54 6.99 -20.41
N GLU A 16 -14.82 8.22 -20.85
CA GLU A 16 -14.63 9.45 -20.06
C GLU A 16 -15.43 9.43 -18.74
N LYS A 17 -16.71 9.05 -18.78
CA LYS A 17 -17.54 9.04 -17.57
C LYS A 17 -17.11 7.96 -16.59
N LEU A 18 -16.65 6.81 -17.10
CA LEU A 18 -16.11 5.73 -16.28
C LEU A 18 -14.79 6.17 -15.61
N ALA A 19 -13.89 6.81 -16.37
CA ALA A 19 -12.65 7.37 -15.82
C ALA A 19 -12.94 8.43 -14.74
N GLN A 20 -13.91 9.31 -14.98
CA GLN A 20 -14.33 10.31 -13.99
C GLN A 20 -14.91 9.68 -12.72
N ALA A 21 -15.62 8.54 -12.82
CA ALA A 21 -16.12 7.83 -11.66
C ALA A 21 -14.98 7.31 -10.77
N PHE A 22 -13.92 6.74 -11.36
CA PHE A 22 -12.71 6.34 -10.64
C PHE A 22 -11.93 7.53 -10.07
N GLU A 23 -11.88 8.65 -10.79
CA GLU A 23 -11.27 9.89 -10.30
C GLU A 23 -12.02 10.43 -9.06
N ALA A 24 -13.35 10.43 -9.09
CA ALA A 24 -14.18 10.85 -7.97
C ALA A 24 -14.02 9.92 -6.76
N LEU A 25 -13.88 8.61 -7.01
CA LEU A 25 -13.58 7.62 -5.97
C LEU A 25 -12.19 7.84 -5.37
N ALA A 26 -11.19 8.14 -6.21
CA ALA A 26 -9.85 8.48 -5.77
C ALA A 26 -9.84 9.72 -4.87
N ALA A 27 -10.50 10.80 -5.29
CA ALA A 27 -10.64 12.02 -4.52
C ALA A 27 -11.33 11.77 -3.17
N TYR A 28 -12.38 10.95 -3.15
CA TYR A 28 -13.06 10.56 -1.93
C TYR A 28 -12.13 9.82 -0.96
N GLU A 29 -11.33 8.88 -1.44
CA GLU A 29 -10.34 8.17 -0.61
C GLU A 29 -9.25 9.11 -0.09
N PHE A 30 -8.76 10.04 -0.90
CA PHE A 30 -7.76 11.02 -0.44
C PHE A 30 -8.31 11.92 0.65
N GLN A 31 -9.60 12.26 0.60
CA GLN A 31 -10.25 13.14 1.56
C GLN A 31 -10.70 12.42 2.85
N HIS A 32 -11.10 11.15 2.77
CA HIS A 32 -11.72 10.43 3.89
C HIS A 32 -10.97 9.16 4.35
N GLY A 33 -9.88 8.77 3.68
CA GLY A 33 -9.22 7.48 3.87
C GLY A 33 -8.21 7.39 5.01
N GLY A 34 -7.76 8.50 5.61
CA GLY A 34 -6.86 8.58 6.78
C GLY A 34 -5.54 7.78 6.70
N LEU A 35 -4.39 8.47 6.63
CA LEU A 35 -2.99 7.96 6.68
C LEU A 35 -2.60 6.80 5.72
N ASN A 36 -3.52 6.16 5.01
CA ASN A 36 -3.29 5.09 4.04
C ASN A 36 -3.98 5.40 2.70
N THR A 37 -3.49 6.42 2.00
CA THR A 37 -3.96 6.92 0.68
C THR A 37 -3.72 5.94 -0.50
N GLY A 38 -3.34 4.69 -0.23
CA GLY A 38 -3.02 3.68 -1.25
C GLY A 38 -4.22 3.31 -2.13
N ALA A 39 -5.45 3.36 -1.59
CA ALA A 39 -6.66 3.13 -2.36
C ALA A 39 -6.91 4.28 -3.37
N GLY A 40 -6.82 5.53 -2.92
CA GLY A 40 -6.97 6.70 -3.80
C GLY A 40 -5.94 6.73 -4.92
N ALA A 41 -4.68 6.41 -4.62
CA ALA A 41 -3.64 6.29 -5.63
C ALA A 41 -3.90 5.15 -6.62
N SER A 42 -4.49 4.04 -6.16
CA SER A 42 -4.88 2.92 -7.03
C SER A 42 -6.03 3.30 -7.96
N TYR A 43 -7.08 3.95 -7.44
CA TYR A 43 -8.20 4.45 -8.26
C TYR A 43 -7.77 5.51 -9.28
N SER A 44 -6.81 6.37 -8.92
CA SER A 44 -6.20 7.34 -9.84
C SER A 44 -5.52 6.63 -11.02
N LYS A 45 -4.74 5.57 -10.74
CA LYS A 45 -4.10 4.78 -11.80
C LYS A 45 -5.11 4.08 -12.69
N ILE A 46 -6.19 3.56 -12.12
CA ILE A 46 -7.27 2.93 -12.89
C ILE A 46 -7.96 3.96 -13.79
N ALA A 47 -8.24 5.16 -13.29
CA ALA A 47 -8.79 6.26 -14.09
C ALA A 47 -7.86 6.61 -15.27
N MET A 48 -6.55 6.67 -15.04
CA MET A 48 -5.56 6.87 -16.11
C MET A 48 -5.55 5.72 -17.11
N ALA A 49 -5.55 4.47 -16.64
CA ALA A 49 -5.59 3.29 -17.50
C ALA A 49 -6.85 3.32 -18.40
N ILE A 50 -8.01 3.66 -17.85
CA ILE A 50 -9.26 3.79 -18.63
C ILE A 50 -9.17 4.91 -19.69
N ARG A 51 -8.49 6.02 -19.37
CA ARG A 51 -8.28 7.13 -20.33
C ARG A 51 -7.34 6.74 -21.46
N ASP A 52 -6.33 5.93 -21.18
CA ASP A 52 -5.33 5.49 -22.16
C ASP A 52 -5.83 4.35 -23.07
N VAL A 53 -7.05 3.83 -22.85
CA VAL A 53 -7.67 2.82 -23.70
C VAL A 53 -8.40 3.51 -24.87
N ASP A 54 -8.05 3.10 -26.08
CA ASP A 54 -8.66 3.51 -27.35
C ASP A 54 -9.97 2.75 -27.64
N ASP A 55 -10.06 1.49 -27.21
CA ASP A 55 -11.27 0.69 -27.28
C ASP A 55 -12.34 1.11 -26.26
N GLU A 56 -13.61 0.88 -26.60
CA GLU A 56 -14.71 1.07 -25.65
C GLU A 56 -14.66 -0.02 -24.58
N ILE A 57 -14.58 0.38 -23.31
CA ILE A 57 -14.73 -0.54 -22.18
C ILE A 57 -16.22 -0.79 -21.99
N THR A 58 -16.64 -2.05 -22.04
CA THR A 58 -18.07 -2.43 -21.88
C THR A 58 -18.35 -3.35 -20.69
N SER A 59 -17.30 -3.91 -20.08
CA SER A 59 -17.40 -4.77 -18.90
C SER A 59 -16.07 -4.81 -18.15
N GLY A 60 -16.14 -5.14 -16.87
CA GLY A 60 -15.00 -5.42 -16.02
C GLY A 60 -14.16 -6.58 -16.56
N LYS A 61 -14.80 -7.65 -17.02
CA LYS A 61 -14.11 -8.82 -17.59
C LYS A 61 -13.28 -8.46 -18.82
N GLN A 62 -13.80 -7.62 -19.72
CA GLN A 62 -13.01 -7.09 -20.84
C GLN A 62 -11.88 -6.19 -20.32
N ALA A 63 -12.16 -5.34 -19.35
CA ALA A 63 -11.20 -4.37 -18.84
C ALA A 63 -9.96 -4.99 -18.17
N MET A 64 -10.07 -6.23 -17.66
CA MET A 64 -8.94 -6.97 -17.06
C MET A 64 -7.77 -7.23 -18.02
N GLN A 65 -7.97 -7.08 -19.33
CA GLN A 65 -6.87 -7.17 -20.30
C GLN A 65 -5.93 -5.96 -20.24
N TYR A 66 -6.38 -4.84 -19.67
CA TYR A 66 -5.61 -3.61 -19.58
C TYR A 66 -4.78 -3.56 -18.30
N ARG A 67 -3.58 -3.00 -18.42
CA ARG A 67 -2.64 -2.83 -17.30
C ARG A 67 -3.31 -2.04 -16.17
N ASP A 68 -3.00 -2.42 -14.92
CA ASP A 68 -3.52 -1.79 -13.69
C ASP A 68 -5.01 -2.05 -13.37
N ILE A 69 -5.76 -2.76 -14.24
CA ILE A 69 -7.13 -3.20 -13.97
C ILE A 69 -7.14 -4.66 -13.51
N GLY A 70 -7.33 -4.87 -12.21
CA GLY A 70 -7.48 -6.20 -11.59
C GLY A 70 -8.92 -6.56 -11.27
N GLU A 71 -9.15 -7.75 -10.73
CA GLU A 71 -10.49 -8.29 -10.41
C GLU A 71 -11.38 -7.32 -9.61
N LYS A 72 -10.82 -6.62 -8.62
CA LYS A 72 -11.57 -5.65 -7.80
C LYS A 72 -12.02 -4.44 -8.61
N SER A 73 -11.15 -3.91 -9.45
CA SER A 73 -11.46 -2.78 -10.33
C SER A 73 -12.43 -3.20 -11.43
N ALA A 74 -12.29 -4.42 -11.95
CA ALA A 74 -13.24 -5.02 -12.89
C ALA A 74 -14.65 -5.09 -12.29
N ALA A 75 -14.80 -5.55 -11.05
CA ALA A 75 -16.08 -5.56 -10.37
C ALA A 75 -16.68 -4.14 -10.21
N MET A 76 -15.85 -3.12 -9.93
CA MET A 76 -16.30 -1.72 -9.88
C MET A 76 -16.72 -1.17 -11.26
N ILE A 77 -16.05 -1.61 -12.34
CA ILE A 77 -16.43 -1.27 -13.72
C ILE A 77 -17.79 -1.89 -14.05
N ASP A 78 -18.00 -3.17 -13.70
CA ASP A 78 -19.30 -3.83 -13.86
C ASP A 78 -20.40 -3.12 -13.05
N GLU A 79 -20.09 -2.75 -11.80
CA GLU A 79 -20.99 -1.97 -10.96
C GLU A 79 -21.35 -0.61 -11.59
N TYR A 80 -20.38 0.07 -12.20
CA TYR A 80 -20.63 1.33 -12.90
C TYR A 80 -21.59 1.15 -14.07
N PHE A 81 -21.46 0.09 -14.86
CA PHE A 81 -22.39 -0.19 -15.96
C PHE A 81 -23.78 -0.61 -15.48
N GLU A 82 -23.87 -1.28 -14.34
CA GLU A 82 -25.15 -1.68 -13.75
C GLU A 82 -25.89 -0.51 -13.08
N LYS A 83 -25.17 0.32 -12.30
CA LYS A 83 -25.76 1.35 -11.42
C LYS A 83 -25.54 2.79 -11.88
N GLY A 84 -24.69 3.01 -12.89
CA GLY A 84 -24.27 4.33 -13.36
C GLY A 84 -23.27 5.06 -12.46
N HIS A 85 -22.85 4.45 -11.35
CA HIS A 85 -21.88 5.01 -10.41
C HIS A 85 -21.15 3.88 -9.65
N ILE A 86 -19.97 4.19 -9.12
CA ILE A 86 -19.19 3.27 -8.29
C ILE A 86 -19.48 3.57 -6.82
N SER A 87 -19.80 2.56 -6.03
CA SER A 87 -20.06 2.74 -4.60
C SER A 87 -18.78 3.11 -3.87
N LYS A 88 -18.88 4.11 -2.99
CA LYS A 88 -17.77 4.50 -2.11
C LYS A 88 -17.54 3.39 -1.07
N PRO A 89 -16.31 2.92 -0.85
CA PRO A 89 -16.06 1.94 0.19
C PRO A 89 -16.33 2.55 1.57
N ALA A 90 -16.68 1.71 2.54
CA ALA A 90 -16.91 2.17 3.91
C ALA A 90 -15.62 2.71 4.50
N THR A 91 -15.50 4.04 4.60
CA THR A 91 -14.40 4.71 5.27
C THR A 91 -14.40 4.29 6.73
N LYS A 92 -13.30 3.76 7.25
CA LYS A 92 -13.12 3.59 8.70
C LYS A 92 -13.20 4.99 9.31
N LYS A 93 -14.37 5.36 9.85
CA LYS A 93 -14.49 6.59 10.66
C LYS A 93 -13.58 6.39 11.87
N VAL A 94 -12.43 7.05 11.87
CA VAL A 94 -11.75 7.39 13.13
C VAL A 94 -12.65 8.42 13.82
N PRO A 95 -13.19 8.14 15.02
CA PRO A 95 -13.92 9.13 15.78
C PRO A 95 -12.94 10.23 16.21
N GLY A 96 -13.20 11.48 15.84
CA GLY A 96 -12.55 12.65 16.47
C GLY A 96 -11.47 13.36 15.65
N HIS A 97 -11.78 13.78 14.43
CA HIS A 97 -11.03 14.91 13.85
C HIS A 97 -11.98 15.85 13.12
N ASP A 98 -12.58 16.74 13.90
CA ASP A 98 -13.03 18.03 13.41
C ASP A 98 -11.79 18.82 12.99
N SER A 99 -11.69 19.21 11.73
CA SER A 99 -10.83 20.34 11.39
C SER A 99 -11.34 21.05 10.14
N ASP A 100 -11.96 22.19 10.41
CA ASP A 100 -11.93 23.36 9.56
C ASP A 100 -10.48 23.75 9.21
N THR A 101 -10.34 24.38 8.04
CA THR A 101 -9.32 25.37 7.65
C THR A 101 -7.85 24.97 7.41
N ASP A 102 -7.52 24.95 6.11
CA ASP A 102 -6.58 25.84 5.39
C ASP A 102 -5.05 25.81 5.63
N SER A 103 -4.33 25.86 4.50
CA SER A 103 -2.94 26.34 4.30
C SER A 103 -1.82 25.49 4.92
N ASP A 104 -0.62 25.32 4.37
CA ASP A 104 0.05 25.67 3.12
C ASP A 104 1.40 24.90 3.16
N GLU A 105 2.09 24.84 2.01
CA GLU A 105 3.55 24.67 1.89
C GLU A 105 4.19 23.26 1.89
N SER A 106 4.35 22.77 0.65
CA SER A 106 5.61 22.34 0.02
C SER A 106 6.61 21.45 0.79
N SER A 107 6.85 20.25 0.26
CA SER A 107 8.11 19.91 -0.44
C SER A 107 8.12 18.46 -0.95
N SER A 108 8.32 18.30 -2.26
CA SER A 108 8.76 17.05 -2.92
C SER A 108 10.25 16.74 -2.57
N PRO A 109 10.88 15.61 -2.98
CA PRO A 109 10.40 14.51 -3.83
C PRO A 109 10.75 13.09 -3.30
N ARG A 110 10.25 12.03 -3.97
CA ARG A 110 10.98 10.83 -4.47
C ARG A 110 10.30 9.47 -4.28
N GLN A 111 9.90 8.95 -5.44
CA GLN A 111 10.23 7.64 -6.02
C GLN A 111 9.80 6.31 -5.35
N SER A 112 9.35 5.42 -6.26
CA SER A 112 9.10 3.97 -6.20
C SER A 112 7.75 3.55 -5.58
N SER A 113 6.72 3.18 -6.34
CA SER A 113 6.52 2.08 -7.31
C SER A 113 6.27 0.71 -6.67
N HIS A 114 5.18 0.07 -7.12
CA HIS A 114 4.72 -1.32 -6.90
C HIS A 114 3.93 -1.56 -5.60
N GLY A 115 2.67 -1.98 -5.60
CA GLY A 115 1.96 -2.82 -6.57
C GLY A 115 1.48 -4.06 -5.83
N GLY A 116 0.32 -3.94 -5.15
CA GLY A 116 -0.28 -5.01 -4.38
C GLY A 116 -1.27 -5.80 -5.25
N HIS A 117 -0.86 -6.98 -5.71
CA HIS A 117 -1.72 -8.15 -5.89
C HIS A 117 -0.78 -9.34 -6.16
N GLY A 118 -0.59 -10.18 -5.14
CA GLY A 118 0.38 -11.29 -5.17
C GLY A 118 1.07 -11.58 -3.83
N GLU A 119 0.69 -10.90 -2.74
CA GLU A 119 1.47 -10.91 -1.50
C GLU A 119 1.47 -12.27 -0.79
N VAL A 120 0.35 -13.02 -0.78
CA VAL A 120 0.30 -14.36 -0.16
C VAL A 120 1.07 -15.43 -0.94
N SER A 121 1.17 -15.31 -2.27
CA SER A 121 1.91 -16.27 -3.11
C SER A 121 3.41 -15.94 -3.14
N ARG A 122 3.79 -14.66 -3.17
CA ARG A 122 5.20 -14.24 -3.00
C ARG A 122 5.71 -14.36 -1.57
N TYR A 123 4.84 -14.56 -0.57
CA TYR A 123 5.25 -14.77 0.82
C TYR A 123 5.96 -16.12 0.98
N LYS A 124 5.39 -17.19 0.39
CA LYS A 124 6.01 -18.52 0.42
C LYS A 124 7.33 -18.58 -0.38
N ASP A 125 7.43 -17.85 -1.48
CA ASP A 125 8.67 -17.74 -2.28
C ASP A 125 9.78 -16.91 -1.60
N ARG A 126 9.43 -16.06 -0.63
CA ARG A 126 10.37 -15.16 0.07
C ARG A 126 11.05 -15.79 1.29
N LYS A 127 10.48 -16.87 1.83
CA LYS A 127 11.01 -17.62 2.99
C LYS A 127 12.38 -18.27 2.74
N HIS A 128 12.91 -18.17 1.52
CA HIS A 128 14.19 -18.75 1.09
C HIS A 128 15.22 -17.70 0.63
N LYS A 129 14.98 -16.41 0.84
CA LYS A 129 15.98 -15.38 0.51
C LYS A 129 16.90 -15.15 1.70
N HIS A 130 18.19 -15.40 1.48
CA HIS A 130 19.23 -15.04 2.44
C HIS A 130 19.40 -13.52 2.53
N ALA A 131 19.75 -13.05 3.72
CA ALA A 131 20.19 -11.70 3.99
C ALA A 131 21.48 -11.41 3.24
N LYS A 132 21.58 -10.16 2.76
CA LYS A 132 22.82 -9.68 2.12
C LYS A 132 23.99 -9.79 3.09
N ASN A 133 23.76 -9.39 4.34
CA ASN A 133 24.66 -9.67 5.45
C ASN A 133 24.16 -10.90 6.21
N PRO A 134 24.91 -12.01 6.25
CA PRO A 134 24.46 -13.24 6.90
C PRO A 134 24.23 -13.07 8.41
N LYS A 135 24.84 -12.07 9.06
CA LYS A 135 24.61 -11.78 10.48
C LYS A 135 23.21 -11.21 10.77
N ASN A 136 22.56 -10.66 9.76
CA ASN A 136 21.19 -10.16 9.87
C ASN A 136 20.14 -11.24 9.56
N GLN A 137 20.56 -12.46 9.18
CA GLN A 137 19.66 -13.53 8.77
C GLN A 137 18.66 -13.84 9.87
N ASP A 138 19.15 -14.09 11.08
CA ASP A 138 18.30 -14.57 12.16
C ASP A 138 17.34 -13.47 12.66
N VAL A 139 17.79 -12.19 12.65
CA VAL A 139 16.95 -11.02 12.95
C VAL A 139 15.85 -10.86 11.89
N ALA A 140 16.17 -11.02 10.61
CA ALA A 140 15.22 -10.93 9.52
C ALA A 140 14.17 -12.04 9.59
N GLU A 141 14.60 -13.27 9.89
CA GLU A 141 13.71 -14.43 10.05
C GLU A 141 12.77 -14.25 11.23
N ALA A 142 13.27 -13.79 12.38
CA ALA A 142 12.43 -13.53 13.54
C ALA A 142 11.36 -12.45 13.27
N MET A 143 11.71 -11.40 12.55
CA MET A 143 10.75 -10.36 12.13
C MET A 143 9.72 -10.89 11.12
N GLU A 144 10.11 -11.82 10.25
CA GLU A 144 9.19 -12.46 9.30
C GLU A 144 8.22 -13.40 10.02
N GLU A 145 8.70 -14.17 10.99
CA GLU A 145 7.85 -15.01 11.86
C GLU A 145 6.86 -14.17 12.68
N TYR A 146 7.32 -13.05 13.25
CA TYR A 146 6.44 -12.12 13.96
C TYR A 146 5.37 -11.51 13.03
N ALA A 147 5.73 -11.21 11.78
CA ALA A 147 4.80 -10.74 10.76
C ALA A 147 3.72 -11.78 10.44
N ASP A 148 4.10 -13.06 10.31
CA ASP A 148 3.19 -14.17 10.07
C ASP A 148 2.14 -14.28 11.19
N HIS A 149 2.56 -14.18 12.46
CA HIS A 149 1.64 -14.17 13.59
C HIS A 149 0.64 -12.99 13.53
N GLU A 150 1.10 -11.79 13.18
CA GLU A 150 0.21 -10.63 13.05
C GLU A 150 -0.77 -10.76 11.86
N PHE A 151 -0.38 -11.47 10.79
CA PHE A 151 -1.28 -11.82 9.70
C PHE A 151 -2.34 -12.84 10.12
N GLU A 152 -1.95 -13.88 10.87
CA GLU A 152 -2.86 -14.89 11.40
C GLU A 152 -3.94 -14.26 12.30
N ARG A 153 -3.55 -13.26 13.11
CA ARG A 153 -4.46 -12.51 13.99
C ARG A 153 -5.32 -11.47 13.26
N LYS A 154 -5.11 -11.27 11.95
CA LYS A 154 -5.76 -10.21 11.14
C LYS A 154 -5.61 -8.81 11.77
N ALA A 155 -4.54 -8.59 12.54
CA ALA A 155 -4.30 -7.37 13.31
C ALA A 155 -3.89 -6.17 12.43
N GLY A 156 -3.72 -6.39 11.11
CA GLY A 156 -3.41 -5.35 10.13
C GLY A 156 -1.96 -4.87 10.14
N SER A 157 -1.16 -5.28 11.12
CA SER A 157 0.25 -4.88 11.25
C SER A 157 1.24 -5.86 10.58
N GLY A 158 0.82 -7.08 10.23
CA GLY A 158 1.69 -8.09 9.62
C GLY A 158 2.43 -7.58 8.37
N ALA A 159 1.75 -6.77 7.54
CA ALA A 159 2.37 -6.18 6.35
C ALA A 159 3.47 -5.15 6.68
N VAL A 160 3.44 -4.54 7.86
CA VAL A 160 4.49 -3.62 8.34
C VAL A 160 5.71 -4.42 8.75
N TYR A 161 5.54 -5.44 9.58
CA TYR A 161 6.63 -6.32 10.02
C TYR A 161 7.25 -7.11 8.87
N ALA A 162 6.47 -7.51 7.87
CA ALA A 162 6.96 -8.11 6.63
C ALA A 162 7.94 -7.19 5.88
N LYS A 163 7.66 -5.88 5.85
CA LYS A 163 8.51 -4.88 5.20
C LYS A 163 9.77 -4.65 6.02
N ILE A 164 9.67 -4.66 7.35
CA ILE A 164 10.81 -4.53 8.26
C ILE A 164 11.75 -5.73 8.12
N ALA A 165 11.24 -6.96 8.17
CA ALA A 165 12.01 -8.18 7.93
C ALA A 165 12.78 -8.11 6.62
N ARG A 166 12.12 -7.62 5.56
CA ARG A 166 12.76 -7.39 4.27
C ARG A 166 13.84 -6.31 4.35
N ALA A 167 13.60 -5.20 5.02
CA ALA A 167 14.57 -4.11 5.13
C ALA A 167 15.83 -4.58 5.86
N VAL A 168 15.68 -5.31 6.96
CA VAL A 168 16.77 -5.96 7.68
C VAL A 168 17.56 -6.91 6.76
N ARG A 169 16.85 -7.76 6.01
CA ARG A 169 17.46 -8.69 5.06
C ARG A 169 18.25 -8.01 3.94
N ASP A 170 17.71 -6.90 3.41
CA ASP A 170 18.28 -6.17 2.28
C ASP A 170 19.39 -5.19 2.72
N THR A 171 19.69 -5.09 4.02
CA THR A 171 20.74 -4.23 4.60
C THR A 171 22.11 -4.91 4.53
N ASP A 172 23.10 -4.16 4.09
CA ASP A 172 24.49 -4.61 3.92
C ASP A 172 25.29 -4.53 5.25
N GLU A 173 24.93 -3.59 6.12
CA GLU A 173 25.53 -3.43 7.45
C GLU A 173 24.90 -4.37 8.48
N GLU A 174 25.71 -4.79 9.45
CA GLU A 174 25.25 -5.61 10.57
C GLU A 174 24.35 -4.77 11.49
N ILE A 175 23.18 -5.30 11.83
CA ILE A 175 22.31 -4.70 12.82
C ILE A 175 22.78 -5.14 14.21
N THR A 176 23.25 -4.18 15.01
CA THR A 176 23.76 -4.44 16.37
C THR A 176 22.88 -3.85 17.47
N SER A 177 21.93 -2.97 17.12
CA SER A 177 20.88 -2.47 18.00
C SER A 177 19.68 -1.95 17.21
N GLY A 178 18.54 -1.84 17.86
CA GLY A 178 17.33 -1.24 17.34
C GLY A 178 17.49 0.25 17.04
N ASP A 179 18.22 0.98 17.87
CA ASP A 179 18.52 2.40 17.62
C ASP A 179 19.39 2.60 16.37
N GLN A 180 20.43 1.77 16.20
CA GLN A 180 21.21 1.76 14.96
C GLN A 180 20.30 1.43 13.77
N ALA A 181 19.48 0.38 13.90
CA ALA A 181 18.57 -0.05 12.84
C ALA A 181 17.58 1.06 12.42
N LYS A 182 17.13 1.87 13.38
CA LYS A 182 16.23 3.02 13.15
C LYS A 182 16.91 4.12 12.34
N GLU A 183 18.21 4.35 12.54
CA GLU A 183 18.98 5.36 11.81
C GLU A 183 19.39 4.88 10.41
N ASP A 184 19.88 3.63 10.32
CA ASP A 184 20.51 3.12 9.10
C ASP A 184 19.51 2.47 8.13
N VAL A 185 18.40 1.94 8.65
CA VAL A 185 17.44 1.15 7.86
C VAL A 185 16.10 1.87 7.73
N ARG A 186 15.83 2.35 6.51
CA ARG A 186 14.58 3.06 6.21
C ARG A 186 13.35 2.19 6.49
N GLY A 187 12.43 2.73 7.29
CA GLY A 187 11.14 2.10 7.59
C GLY A 187 11.11 1.37 8.94
N ILE A 188 12.23 1.37 9.67
CA ILE A 188 12.26 0.97 11.07
C ILE A 188 11.92 2.18 11.93
N GLY A 189 10.86 2.06 12.73
CA GLY A 189 10.47 3.03 13.76
C GLY A 189 10.66 2.47 15.17
N ASP A 190 10.31 3.25 16.19
CA ASP A 190 10.62 2.91 17.59
C ASP A 190 10.07 1.53 18.03
N VAL A 191 8.82 1.21 17.66
CA VAL A 191 8.21 -0.08 18.01
C VAL A 191 8.97 -1.26 17.41
N SER A 192 9.40 -1.14 16.15
CA SER A 192 10.16 -2.18 15.47
C SER A 192 11.62 -2.24 15.93
N ALA A 193 12.22 -1.10 16.29
CA ALA A 193 13.54 -1.03 16.89
C ALA A 193 13.55 -1.78 18.22
N SER A 194 12.56 -1.55 19.09
CA SER A 194 12.44 -2.30 20.35
C SER A 194 12.27 -3.81 20.14
N LYS A 195 11.61 -4.23 19.04
CA LYS A 195 11.48 -5.65 18.68
C LYS A 195 12.80 -6.24 18.17
N ILE A 196 13.63 -5.44 17.50
CA ILE A 196 15.00 -5.82 17.12
C ILE A 196 15.84 -5.99 18.38
N ASP A 197 15.81 -5.02 19.30
CA ASP A 197 16.53 -5.10 20.57
C ASP A 197 16.10 -6.33 21.38
N GLU A 198 14.79 -6.60 21.46
CA GLU A 198 14.25 -7.78 22.12
C GLU A 198 14.83 -9.07 21.53
N TYR A 199 14.94 -9.15 20.19
CA TYR A 199 15.56 -10.28 19.53
C TYR A 199 17.06 -10.38 19.82
N LEU A 200 17.80 -9.26 19.76
CA LEU A 200 19.24 -9.25 20.01
C LEU A 200 19.57 -9.64 21.46
N ASP A 201 18.71 -9.25 22.41
CA ASP A 201 18.86 -9.56 23.82
C ASP A 201 18.45 -11.00 24.18
N THR A 202 17.36 -11.50 23.59
CA THR A 202 16.73 -12.77 24.02
C THR A 202 16.82 -13.91 22.99
N GLY A 203 17.23 -13.59 21.77
CA GLY A 203 17.26 -14.51 20.62
C GLY A 203 15.88 -14.81 20.02
N LYS A 204 14.81 -14.16 20.48
CA LYS A 204 13.42 -14.36 20.01
C LYS A 204 12.62 -13.07 20.09
N ILE A 205 11.60 -12.94 19.27
CA ILE A 205 10.58 -11.89 19.42
C ILE A 205 9.35 -12.56 20.02
N GLN A 206 8.89 -12.09 21.18
CA GLN A 206 7.68 -12.62 21.77
C GLN A 206 6.51 -12.36 20.82
N PRO A 207 5.69 -13.39 20.54
CA PRO A 207 4.49 -13.22 19.76
C PRO A 207 3.58 -12.18 20.44
N PRO A 208 2.73 -11.51 19.67
CA PRO A 208 1.77 -10.57 20.22
C PRO A 208 0.83 -11.37 21.15
N ASP A 209 0.88 -11.09 22.45
CA ASP A 209 0.29 -11.81 23.62
C ASP A 209 1.12 -12.95 24.26
N GLU A 210 2.04 -12.56 25.13
CA GLU A 210 2.11 -13.06 26.52
C GLU A 210 2.13 -11.82 27.46
N LYS A 211 0.95 -11.32 27.84
CA LYS A 211 0.78 -10.41 28.98
C LYS A 211 -0.22 -11.01 29.96
#